data_AF-A0A392R580-F1
#
_entry.id   AF-A0A392R580-F1
#
_cell.length_a   1.000
_cell.length_b   1.000
_cell.length_c   1.000
_cell.angle_alpha   90.00
_cell.angle_beta   90.00
_cell.angle_gamma   90.00
#
_symmetry.space_group_name_H-M   'P 1'
#
loop_
_entity.id
_entity.type
_entity.pdbx_description
1 polymer ?
#
loop_
_entity_poly.entity_id
_entity_poly.type
_entity_poly.pdbx_seq_one_letter_code
_entity_poly.pdbx_strand_id
1 'polypeptide(L)'
;MQRPPPEDFLLKETKPHLGGGKISGDKLTSTYDLVEQMQYLYVRVVKAKDLPSKDVTGSCDPYAEVKLGNYKGTTRHFEKKTNPEWNQVFAFSKDRLQASMLEVTVKDKDVVKDDFIGRVWFDLNE
;
A
#
# COMPACT_ATOMS: atom_id res chain seq x y z
N MET A 1 -10.43 28.67 -49.00
CA MET A 1 -9.75 27.78 -48.02
C MET A 1 -8.56 27.14 -48.73
N GLN A 2 -7.33 27.52 -48.39
CA GLN A 2 -6.13 26.86 -48.93
C GLN A 2 -5.95 25.52 -48.23
N ARG A 3 -5.68 24.47 -49.03
CA ARG A 3 -5.35 23.13 -48.52
C ARG A 3 -3.94 23.20 -47.88
N PRO A 4 -3.75 22.74 -46.63
CA PRO A 4 -2.45 22.78 -45.98
C PRO A 4 -1.42 21.96 -46.79
N PRO A 5 -0.14 22.38 -46.79
CA PRO A 5 0.91 21.71 -47.52
C PRO A 5 1.09 20.26 -47.03
N PRO A 6 1.40 19.30 -47.92
CA PRO A 6 1.53 17.88 -47.58
C PRO A 6 2.62 17.59 -46.54
N GLU A 7 3.51 18.55 -46.31
CA GLU A 7 4.63 18.47 -45.37
C GLU A 7 4.19 18.41 -43.90
N ASP A 8 3.01 18.95 -43.58
CA ASP A 8 2.41 18.90 -42.23
C ASP A 8 1.89 17.50 -41.86
N PHE A 9 1.78 16.59 -42.83
CA PHE A 9 1.34 15.20 -42.64
C PHE A 9 2.49 14.19 -42.66
N LEU A 10 3.73 14.66 -42.90
CA LEU A 10 4.90 13.78 -42.85
C LEU A 10 5.19 13.39 -41.40
N LEU A 11 5.47 12.09 -41.20
CA LEU A 11 5.94 11.55 -39.93
C LEU A 11 7.22 12.29 -39.52
N LYS A 12 7.09 13.22 -38.58
CA LYS A 12 8.22 13.91 -37.96
C LYS A 12 8.78 13.01 -36.87
N GLU A 13 9.99 12.52 -37.08
CA GLU A 13 10.74 11.85 -36.03
C GLU A 13 11.02 12.86 -34.92
N THR A 14 10.31 12.73 -33.80
CA THR A 14 10.52 13.62 -32.66
C THR A 14 11.74 13.11 -31.90
N LYS A 15 12.76 13.96 -31.81
CA LYS A 15 13.92 13.76 -30.93
C LYS A 15 13.72 14.66 -29.71
N PRO A 16 12.84 14.28 -28.76
CA PRO A 16 12.62 15.09 -27.58
C PRO A 16 13.96 15.27 -26.86
N HIS A 17 14.34 16.51 -26.60
CA HIS A 17 15.48 16.84 -25.78
C HIS A 17 15.10 16.58 -24.33
N LEU A 18 15.23 15.32 -23.91
CA LEU A 18 15.01 14.89 -22.54
C LEU A 18 16.22 15.39 -21.74
N GLY A 19 16.04 16.54 -21.09
CA GLY A 19 17.10 17.29 -20.44
C GLY A 19 17.80 16.50 -19.34
N GLY A 20 18.96 15.93 -19.67
CA GLY A 20 20.03 15.58 -18.74
C GLY A 20 21.24 16.41 -19.13
N GLY A 21 21.79 17.20 -18.20
CA GLY A 21 22.92 18.08 -18.46
C GLY A 21 24.09 17.36 -19.13
N LYS A 22 24.96 18.10 -19.83
CA LYS A 22 26.17 17.55 -20.47
C LYS A 22 27.05 16.85 -19.44
N ILE A 23 26.96 15.52 -19.35
CA ILE A 23 27.94 14.68 -18.68
C ILE A 23 28.65 13.88 -19.77
N SER A 24 29.90 14.27 -20.03
CA SER A 24 30.79 13.56 -20.94
C SER A 24 31.05 12.14 -20.40
N GLY A 25 30.77 11.13 -21.20
CA GLY A 25 31.23 9.75 -20.99
C GLY A 25 30.11 8.72 -20.99
N ASP A 26 29.99 8.00 -22.12
CA ASP A 26 29.54 6.60 -22.33
C ASP A 26 28.58 5.88 -21.36
N LYS A 27 27.75 6.59 -20.61
CA LYS A 27 26.71 5.97 -19.79
C LYS A 27 25.37 6.24 -20.46
N LEU A 28 24.89 5.25 -21.22
CA LEU A 28 23.51 5.13 -21.65
C LEU A 28 22.60 5.52 -20.48
N THR A 29 22.03 6.73 -20.52
CA THR A 29 20.98 7.16 -19.60
C THR A 29 19.79 6.30 -19.94
N SER A 30 19.68 5.18 -19.25
CA SER A 30 18.63 4.20 -19.49
C SER A 30 17.29 4.92 -19.37
N THR A 31 16.34 4.65 -20.26
CA THR A 31 15.03 5.33 -20.28
C THR A 31 14.28 5.26 -18.93
N TYR A 32 14.69 4.36 -18.04
CA TYR A 32 14.28 4.25 -16.65
C TYR A 32 14.70 5.41 -15.73
N ASP A 33 15.68 6.25 -16.09
CA ASP A 33 16.04 7.47 -15.34
C ASP A 33 14.99 8.59 -15.46
N LEU A 34 14.03 8.45 -16.39
CA LEU A 34 12.95 9.43 -16.60
C LEU A 34 11.72 9.19 -15.72
N VAL A 35 11.71 8.11 -14.94
CA VAL A 35 10.59 7.75 -14.07
C VAL A 35 11.02 7.77 -12.61
N GLU A 36 10.15 8.34 -11.76
CA GLU A 36 10.38 8.36 -10.32
C GLU A 36 10.26 6.93 -9.76
N GLN A 37 11.28 6.48 -9.02
CA GLN A 37 11.28 5.16 -8.41
C GLN A 37 10.32 5.13 -7.22
N MET A 38 9.18 4.45 -7.37
CA MET A 38 8.22 4.27 -6.30
C MET A 38 8.54 3.02 -5.48
N GLN A 39 8.75 3.19 -4.17
CA GLN A 39 8.96 2.09 -3.23
C GLN A 39 7.69 1.85 -2.40
N TYR A 40 7.37 0.59 -2.13
CA TYR A 40 6.18 0.23 -1.35
C TYR A 40 6.54 -0.77 -0.24
N LEU A 41 5.95 -0.57 0.94
CA LEU A 41 5.88 -1.55 2.02
C LEU A 41 4.60 -2.38 1.85
N TYR A 42 4.75 -3.69 1.69
CA TYR A 42 3.63 -4.62 1.62
C TYR A 42 3.42 -5.32 2.96
N VAL A 43 2.23 -5.18 3.53
CA VAL A 43 1.82 -5.83 4.78
C VAL A 43 0.73 -6.84 4.47
N ARG A 44 1.04 -8.12 4.66
CA ARG A 44 0.07 -9.21 4.46
C ARG A 44 -0.45 -9.73 5.80
N VAL A 45 -1.73 -9.47 6.07
CA VAL A 45 -2.44 -10.08 7.19
C VAL A 45 -2.99 -11.43 6.74
N VAL A 46 -2.34 -12.52 7.16
CA VAL A 46 -2.69 -13.87 6.73
C VAL A 46 -3.85 -14.43 7.54
N LYS A 47 -3.64 -14.65 8.84
CA LYS A 47 -4.61 -15.27 9.75
C LYS A 47 -4.30 -14.96 11.20
N ALA A 48 -5.30 -15.13 12.06
CA ALA A 48 -5.12 -15.22 13.50
C ALA A 48 -5.64 -16.58 14.00
N LYS A 49 -5.19 -16.99 15.18
CA LYS A 49 -5.57 -18.25 15.81
C LYS A 49 -5.84 -18.02 17.29
N ASP A 50 -6.69 -18.88 17.85
CA ASP A 50 -6.95 -18.94 19.28
C ASP A 50 -7.35 -17.57 19.87
N LEU A 51 -8.18 -16.82 19.13
CA LEU A 51 -8.70 -15.54 19.62
C LEU A 51 -9.66 -15.79 20.80
N PRO A 52 -9.61 -14.96 21.85
CA PRO A 52 -10.44 -15.13 23.03
C PRO A 52 -11.92 -14.98 22.66
N SER A 53 -12.68 -16.07 22.79
CA SER A 53 -14.14 -16.03 22.67
C SER A 53 -14.73 -15.40 23.92
N LYS A 54 -15.56 -14.38 23.75
CA LYS A 54 -16.35 -13.81 24.83
C LYS A 54 -17.61 -14.67 25.03
N ASP A 55 -17.45 -15.81 25.72
CA ASP A 55 -18.47 -16.87 25.88
C ASP A 55 -19.81 -16.46 26.54
N VAL A 56 -19.99 -15.20 26.96
CA VAL A 56 -21.14 -14.80 27.80
C VAL A 56 -22.21 -13.98 27.05
N THR A 57 -21.92 -13.29 25.93
CA THR A 57 -22.98 -12.55 25.23
C THR A 57 -22.76 -12.20 23.76
N GLY A 58 -21.59 -12.48 23.17
CA GLY A 58 -21.19 -11.89 21.89
C GLY A 58 -20.68 -12.90 20.87
N SER A 59 -21.08 -12.70 19.62
CA SER A 59 -20.45 -13.28 18.44
C SER A 59 -19.02 -12.73 18.34
N CYS A 60 -17.99 -13.57 18.24
CA CYS A 60 -16.64 -13.07 17.98
C CYS A 60 -16.46 -12.88 16.47
N ASP A 61 -16.46 -11.62 16.06
CA ASP A 61 -16.43 -11.13 14.69
C ASP A 61 -15.09 -10.41 14.40
N PRO A 62 -13.94 -11.11 14.43
CA PRO A 62 -12.64 -10.46 14.46
C PRO A 62 -12.24 -9.81 13.13
N TYR A 63 -11.57 -8.67 13.23
CA TYR A 63 -10.89 -8.00 12.13
C TYR A 63 -9.53 -7.43 12.58
N ALA A 64 -8.62 -7.25 11.61
CA ALA A 64 -7.32 -6.65 11.84
C ALA A 64 -7.27 -5.24 11.25
N GLU A 65 -6.62 -4.34 11.98
CA GLU A 65 -6.35 -2.96 11.61
C GLU A 65 -4.84 -2.78 11.50
N VAL A 66 -4.38 -2.37 10.32
CA VAL A 66 -2.99 -2.05 10.03
C VAL A 66 -2.86 -0.54 9.94
N LYS A 67 -2.02 0.06 10.79
CA LYS A 67 -1.81 1.50 10.88
C LYS A 67 -0.33 1.83 10.76
N LEU A 68 -0.03 2.84 9.93
CA LEU A 68 1.32 3.33 9.72
C LEU A 68 1.29 4.85 9.59
N GLY A 69 1.70 5.55 10.65
CA GLY A 69 1.52 6.99 10.78
C GLY A 69 0.05 7.39 10.69
N ASN A 70 -0.30 8.18 9.67
CA ASN A 70 -1.66 8.63 9.39
C ASN A 70 -2.46 7.68 8.49
N TYR A 71 -1.81 6.65 7.93
CA TYR A 71 -2.48 5.68 7.07
C TYR A 71 -3.02 4.53 7.91
N LYS A 72 -4.24 4.11 7.60
CA LYS A 72 -4.92 3.01 8.27
C LYS A 72 -5.69 2.19 7.25
N GLY A 73 -5.55 0.88 7.31
CA GLY A 73 -6.33 -0.09 6.56
C GLY A 73 -6.92 -1.13 7.50
N THR A 74 -8.15 -1.55 7.25
CA THR A 74 -8.82 -2.59 8.03
C THR A 74 -9.17 -3.77 7.14
N THR A 75 -9.07 -4.98 7.68
CA THR A 75 -9.53 -6.17 6.98
C THR A 75 -11.04 -6.29 7.03
N ARG A 76 -11.59 -7.22 6.24
CA ARG A 76 -12.96 -7.70 6.46
C ARG A 76 -13.05 -8.35 7.85
N HIS A 77 -14.23 -8.31 8.47
CA HIS A 77 -14.52 -9.10 9.66
C HIS A 77 -15.05 -10.48 9.24
N PHE A 78 -14.94 -11.47 10.12
CA PHE A 78 -15.55 -12.79 9.94
C PHE A 78 -16.50 -13.07 11.09
N GLU A 79 -17.75 -13.41 10.82
CA GLU A 79 -18.72 -13.66 11.88
C GLU A 79 -18.44 -14.98 12.62
N LYS A 80 -18.50 -14.96 13.96
CA LYS A 80 -18.37 -16.14 14.84
C LYS A 80 -17.11 -16.99 14.59
N LYS A 81 -15.97 -16.38 14.28
CA LYS A 81 -14.78 -17.12 13.86
C LYS A 81 -13.54 -16.77 14.69
N THR A 82 -13.18 -17.66 15.62
CA THR A 82 -11.98 -17.53 16.47
C THR A 82 -10.65 -17.74 15.76
N ASN A 83 -10.69 -18.32 14.56
CA ASN A 83 -9.53 -18.61 13.72
C ASN A 83 -9.71 -17.99 12.32
N PRO A 84 -9.75 -16.64 12.22
CA PRO A 84 -10.00 -15.96 10.95
C PRO A 84 -8.80 -16.04 10.00
N GLU A 85 -9.08 -16.14 8.70
CA GLU A 85 -8.08 -16.14 7.63
C GLU A 85 -8.43 -15.04 6.63
N TRP A 86 -7.77 -13.88 6.75
CA TRP A 86 -8.06 -12.72 5.92
C TRP A 86 -7.35 -12.76 4.57
N ASN A 87 -6.10 -13.24 4.55
CA ASN A 87 -5.24 -13.22 3.36
C ASN A 87 -5.23 -11.85 2.63
N GLN A 88 -5.25 -10.76 3.40
CA GLN A 88 -5.37 -9.41 2.85
C GLN A 88 -4.00 -8.72 2.84
N VAL A 89 -3.70 -8.05 1.72
CA VAL A 89 -2.45 -7.30 1.52
C VAL A 89 -2.77 -5.81 1.50
N PHE A 90 -1.98 -5.04 2.26
CA PHE A 90 -1.96 -3.59 2.24
C PHE A 90 -0.63 -3.13 1.64
N ALA A 91 -0.66 -2.09 0.82
CA ALA A 91 0.53 -1.49 0.23
C ALA A 91 0.62 -0.02 0.66
N PHE A 92 1.75 0.34 1.26
CA PHE A 92 2.02 1.71 1.70
C PHE A 92 3.20 2.27 0.88
N SER A 93 3.01 3.39 0.19
CA SER A 93 4.11 4.05 -0.55
C SER A 93 5.10 4.65 0.44
N LYS A 94 6.40 4.41 0.22
CA LYS A 94 7.52 4.86 1.06
C LYS A 94 7.62 6.37 1.15
N ASP A 95 7.25 7.07 0.08
CA ASP A 95 7.23 8.55 0.00
C ASP A 95 6.27 9.16 1.03
N ARG A 96 5.29 8.36 1.47
CA ARG A 96 4.29 8.73 2.46
C ARG A 96 4.60 8.18 3.87
N LEU A 97 5.68 7.40 4.02
CA LEU A 97 6.11 6.81 5.29
C LEU A 97 6.94 7.80 6.10
N GLN A 98 6.25 8.73 6.76
CA GLN A 98 6.85 9.60 7.77
C GLN A 98 6.99 8.90 9.14
N ALA A 99 6.48 7.68 9.26
CA ALA A 99 6.47 6.90 10.49
C ALA A 99 7.34 5.64 10.34
N SER A 100 8.17 5.38 11.35
CA SER A 100 9.04 4.20 11.42
C SER A 100 8.38 3.00 12.11
N MET A 101 7.14 3.13 12.56
CA MET A 101 6.47 2.11 13.37
C MET A 101 5.15 1.69 12.74
N LEU A 102 5.05 0.41 12.37
CA LEU A 102 3.84 -0.22 11.89
C LEU A 102 3.08 -0.82 13.08
N GLU A 103 1.83 -0.42 13.27
CA GLU A 103 0.93 -0.99 14.28
C GLU A 103 -0.05 -1.95 13.61
N VAL A 104 -0.19 -3.16 14.16
CA VAL A 104 -1.23 -4.10 13.78
C VAL A 104 -2.07 -4.40 15.02
N THR A 105 -3.36 -4.08 14.95
CA THR A 105 -4.31 -4.25 16.05
C THR A 105 -5.43 -5.18 15.62
N VAL A 106 -5.74 -6.19 16.43
CA VAL A 106 -6.87 -7.11 16.24
C VAL A 106 -8.00 -6.70 17.18
N LYS A 107 -9.21 -6.58 16.63
CA LYS A 107 -10.43 -6.17 17.34
C LYS A 107 -11.57 -7.11 17.03
N ASP A 108 -12.52 -7.17 17.93
CA ASP A 108 -13.81 -7.83 17.76
C ASP A 108 -14.85 -6.80 17.28
N LYS A 109 -15.62 -7.12 16.24
CA LYS A 109 -16.65 -6.22 15.73
C LYS A 109 -17.92 -6.42 16.55
N ASP A 110 -18.37 -5.36 17.22
CA ASP A 110 -19.55 -5.38 18.09
C ASP A 110 -20.56 -4.29 17.71
N VAL A 111 -21.82 -4.49 18.06
CA VAL A 111 -22.93 -3.58 17.71
C VAL A 111 -22.78 -2.21 18.37
N VAL A 112 -22.29 -2.18 19.61
CA VAL A 112 -22.21 -0.96 20.42
C VAL A 112 -20.81 -0.34 20.36
N LYS A 113 -19.76 -1.16 20.53
CA LYS A 113 -18.37 -0.72 20.51
C LYS A 113 -17.47 -1.91 20.27
N ASP A 114 -16.60 -1.81 19.27
CA ASP A 114 -15.61 -2.82 18.96
C ASP A 114 -14.66 -3.08 20.15
N ASP A 115 -14.52 -4.33 20.54
CA ASP A 115 -13.67 -4.77 21.63
C ASP A 115 -12.23 -4.97 21.16
N PHE A 116 -11.28 -4.54 22.00
CA PHE A 116 -9.85 -4.72 21.71
C PHE A 116 -9.40 -6.13 22.11
N ILE A 117 -8.77 -6.85 21.17
CA ILE A 117 -8.22 -8.18 21.44
C ILE A 117 -6.71 -8.12 21.68
N GLY A 118 -5.97 -7.47 20.79
CA GLY A 118 -4.50 -7.42 20.89
C GLY A 118 -3.87 -6.45 19.90
N ARG A 119 -2.61 -6.09 20.17
CA ARG A 119 -1.80 -5.23 19.29
C ARG A 119 -0.35 -5.68 19.26
N VAL A 120 0.30 -5.43 18.13
CA VAL A 120 1.73 -5.60 17.93
C VAL A 120 2.27 -4.43 17.14
N TRP A 121 3.53 -4.07 17.39
CA TRP A 121 4.23 -3.06 16.60
C TRP A 121 5.48 -3.66 15.98
N PHE A 122 5.80 -3.17 14.78
CA PHE A 122 7.02 -3.49 14.06
C PHE A 122 7.79 -2.20 13.80
N ASP A 123 9.07 -2.19 14.18
CA ASP A 123 9.99 -1.15 13.77
C ASP A 123 10.42 -1.43 12.31
N LEU A 124 10.41 -0.38 11.48
CA LEU A 124 10.72 -0.46 10.05
C LEU A 124 12.16 0.00 9.73
N ASN A 125 12.95 0.39 10.74
CA ASN A 125 14.31 0.89 10.56
C ASN A 125 15.40 -0.19 10.70
N GLU A 126 15.04 -1.47 10.85
CA GLU A 126 16.00 -2.58 11.01
C GLU A 126 16.62 -3.05 9.67
#